data_AF-A0A2N2C4T4-F1
#
_entry.id   AF-A0A2N2C4T4-F1
#
_cell.length_a   1.000
_cell.length_b   1.000
_cell.length_c   1.000
_cell.angle_alpha   90.00
_cell.angle_beta   90.00
_cell.angle_gamma   90.00
#
_symmetry.space_group_name_H-M   'P 1'
#
loop_
_entity.id
_entity.type
_entity.pdbx_description
1 polymer ?
#
loop_
_entity_poly.entity_id
_entity_poly.type
_entity_poly.pdbx_seq_one_letter_code
_entity_poly.pdbx_strand_id
1 'polypeptide(L)' 'MPWYAILLFVLGVLYLVAAFIEIPFFYEGNPKTRFMIQKMGKKNYKILLIVFGIVFIALALYFR' A
#
# COMPACT_ATOMS: atom_id res chain seq x y z
N MET A 1 -2.63 9.76 20.08
CA MET A 1 -2.32 9.64 18.64
C MET A 1 -2.73 10.91 17.93
N PRO A 2 -1.76 11.61 17.33
CA PRO A 2 -2.05 12.71 16.43
C PRO A 2 -2.84 12.22 15.20
N TRP A 3 -3.65 13.10 14.61
CA TRP A 3 -4.53 12.77 13.49
C TRP A 3 -3.77 12.19 12.27
N TYR A 4 -2.54 12.62 12.04
CA TYR A 4 -1.69 12.12 10.97
C TYR A 4 -1.20 10.67 11.23
N ALA A 5 -1.00 10.26 12.48
CA ALA A 5 -0.63 8.88 12.80
C ALA A 5 -1.80 7.92 12.50
N ILE A 6 -3.03 8.35 12.74
CA ILE A 6 -4.23 7.60 12.38
C ILE A 6 -4.33 7.45 10.85
N LEU A 7 -4.09 8.53 10.09
CA LEU A 7 -4.08 8.46 8.62
C LEU A 7 -3.00 7.52 8.09
N LEU A 8 -1.78 7.57 8.64
CA LEU A 8 -0.69 6.66 8.27
C LEU A 8 -1.06 5.20 8.57
N PHE A 9 -1.68 4.95 9.72
CA PHE A 9 -2.13 3.61 10.08
C PHE A 9 -3.19 3.08 9.11
N VAL A 10 -4.21 3.89 8.81
CA VAL A 10 -5.29 3.54 7.87
C VAL A 10 -4.73 3.30 6.46
N LEU A 11 -3.80 4.15 5.99
CA LEU A 11 -3.11 3.95 4.73
C LEU A 11 -2.32 2.64 4.73
N GLY A 12 -1.54 2.39 5.78
CA GLY A 12 -0.76 1.16 5.90
C GLY A 12 -1.61 -0.10 5.81
N VAL A 13 -2.75 -0.12 6.52
CA VAL A 13 -3.73 -1.21 6.44
C VAL A 13 -4.31 -1.33 5.03
N LEU A 14 -4.71 -0.22 4.38
CA LEU A 14 -5.21 -0.24 3.00
C LEU A 14 -4.21 -0.82 2.00
N TYR A 15 -2.93 -0.45 2.11
CA TYR A 15 -1.86 -0.99 1.28
C TYR A 15 -1.67 -2.49 1.47
N LEU A 16 -1.73 -2.99 2.72
CA LEU A 16 -1.68 -4.42 3.01
C LEU A 16 -2.91 -5.14 2.45
N VAL A 17 -4.11 -4.64 2.69
CA VAL A 17 -5.35 -5.22 2.18
C VAL A 17 -5.33 -5.27 0.65
N ALA A 18 -4.87 -4.21 -0.02
CA ALA A 18 -4.70 -4.20 -1.47
C ALA A 18 -3.67 -5.25 -1.95
N ALA A 19 -2.61 -5.53 -1.19
CA ALA A 19 -1.65 -6.57 -1.54
C ALA A 19 -2.26 -7.98 -1.51
N PHE A 20 -3.17 -8.26 -0.56
CA PHE A 20 -3.79 -9.58 -0.40
C PHE A 20 -5.06 -9.79 -1.23
N ILE A 21 -5.95 -8.78 -1.28
CA ILE A 21 -7.28 -8.87 -1.92
C ILE A 21 -7.24 -8.43 -3.39
N GLU A 22 -6.12 -7.85 -3.86
CA GLU A 22 -5.97 -7.39 -5.24
C GLU A 22 -7.06 -6.42 -5.71
N ILE A 23 -7.40 -5.45 -4.86
CA ILE A 23 -8.47 -4.47 -5.15
C ILE A 23 -8.24 -3.84 -6.53
N PRO A 24 -9.22 -3.86 -7.46
CA PRO A 24 -9.04 -3.45 -8.85
C PRO A 24 -8.43 -2.06 -9.00
N PHE A 25 -8.82 -1.12 -8.14
CA PHE A 25 -8.28 0.24 -8.09
C PHE A 25 -6.75 0.30 -7.95
N PHE A 26 -6.15 -0.61 -7.18
CA PHE A 26 -4.71 -0.69 -6.95
C PHE A 26 -3.96 -1.53 -8.00
N TYR A 27 -4.64 -2.11 -8.99
CA TYR A 27 -3.99 -2.94 -10.02
C TYR A 27 -4.38 -2.53 -11.44
N GLU A 28 -5.65 -2.69 -11.79
CA GLU A 28 -6.12 -2.60 -13.19
C GLU A 28 -6.99 -1.37 -13.44
N GLY A 29 -7.63 -0.84 -12.41
CA GLY A 29 -8.52 0.32 -12.49
C GLY A 29 -7.79 1.66 -12.69
N ASN A 30 -6.46 1.71 -12.54
CA ASN A 30 -5.68 2.92 -12.72
C ASN A 30 -4.49 2.68 -13.68
N PRO A 31 -4.37 3.46 -14.78
CA PRO A 31 -3.35 3.27 -15.80
C PRO A 31 -1.92 3.44 -15.28
N LYS A 32 -1.69 4.27 -14.25
CA LYS A 32 -0.36 4.42 -13.63
C LYS A 32 0.08 3.13 -12.94
N THR A 33 -0.82 2.52 -12.19
CA THR A 33 -0.57 1.28 -11.46
C THR A 33 -0.36 0.12 -12.41
N ARG A 34 -1.17 0.06 -13.47
CA ARG A 34 -1.01 -0.92 -14.54
C ARG A 34 0.35 -0.77 -15.24
N PHE A 35 0.82 0.45 -15.51
CA PHE A 35 2.15 0.70 -16.06
C PHE A 35 3.27 0.22 -15.12
N MET A 36 3.16 0.49 -13.81
CA MET A 36 4.11 -0.04 -12.82
C MET A 36 4.13 -1.57 -12.82
N ILE A 37 2.96 -2.21 -12.77
CA ILE A 37 2.83 -3.67 -12.80
C ILE A 37 3.42 -4.26 -14.08
N GLN A 38 3.23 -3.61 -15.23
CA GLN A 38 3.84 -4.06 -16.49
C GLN A 38 5.36 -4.00 -16.46
N LYS A 39 5.94 -2.97 -15.83
CA LYS A 39 7.40 -2.79 -15.76
C LYS A 39 8.09 -3.72 -14.76
N MET A 40 7.46 -4.00 -13.62
CA MET A 40 8.09 -4.78 -12.53
C MET A 40 7.51 -6.18 -12.33
N GLY A 41 6.33 -6.46 -12.89
CA GLY A 41 5.58 -7.70 -12.66
C GLY A 41 4.67 -7.63 -11.44
N LYS A 42 3.52 -8.31 -11.51
CA LYS A 42 2.47 -8.32 -10.47
C LYS A 42 2.98 -8.79 -9.10
N LYS A 43 3.87 -9.79 -9.08
CA LYS A 43 4.48 -10.32 -7.85
C LYS A 43 5.34 -9.27 -7.13
N ASN A 44 6.18 -8.55 -7.88
CA ASN A 44 7.04 -7.51 -7.30
C ASN A 44 6.22 -6.28 -6.88
N TYR A 45 5.17 -5.95 -7.63
CA TYR A 45 4.24 -4.89 -7.23
C TYR A 45 3.50 -5.21 -5.93
N LYS A 46 3.06 -6.47 -5.73
CA LYS A 46 2.52 -6.92 -4.45
C LYS A 46 3.49 -6.74 -3.29
N ILE A 47 4.75 -7.14 -3.48
CA ILE A 47 5.79 -6.96 -2.46
C ILE A 47 5.97 -5.46 -2.15
N LEU A 48 5.95 -4.60 -3.17
CA LEU A 48 6.04 -3.16 -2.98
C LEU A 48 4.87 -2.61 -2.12
N LEU A 49 3.64 -3.06 -2.38
CA LEU A 49 2.48 -2.70 -1.55
C LEU A 49 2.64 -3.16 -0.10
N ILE A 50 3.17 -4.37 0.11
CA ILE A 50 3.46 -4.90 1.46
C ILE A 50 4.50 -4.04 2.17
N VAL A 51 5.59 -3.70 1.48
CA VAL A 51 6.66 -2.85 2.03
C VAL A 51 6.10 -1.48 2.41
N PHE A 52 5.32 -0.83 1.54
CA PHE A 52 4.67 0.44 1.88
C PHE A 52 3.72 0.32 3.06
N GLY A 53 2.92 -0.75 3.11
CA GLY A 53 2.02 -1.04 4.22
C GLY A 53 2.75 -1.13 5.57
N ILE A 54 3.84 -1.91 5.62
CA ILE A 54 4.66 -2.08 6.82
C ILE A 54 5.32 -0.75 7.22
N VAL A 55 5.90 -0.01 6.27
CA VAL A 55 6.54 1.28 6.55
C VAL A 55 5.54 2.28 7.12
N PHE A 56 4.34 2.37 6.56
CA PHE A 56 3.31 3.29 7.08
C PHE A 56 2.82 2.90 8.47
N ILE A 57 2.64 1.61 8.76
CA ILE A 57 2.30 1.14 10.11
C ILE A 57 3.43 1.45 11.09
N ALA A 58 4.69 1.18 10.71
CA ALA A 58 5.85 1.49 11.55
C ALA A 58 5.95 2.99 11.86
N LEU A 59 5.75 3.85 10.86
CA LEU A 59 5.70 5.30 11.04
C LEU A 59 4.54 5.72 11.93
N ALA A 60 3.35 5.15 11.75
CA ALA A 60 2.19 5.44 12.59
C ALA A 60 2.44 5.07 14.07
N LEU A 61 3.13 3.96 14.33
CA LEU A 61 3.52 3.55 15.68
C LEU A 61 4.62 4.43 16.26
N TYR A 62 5.57 4.88 15.43
CA TYR A 62 6.63 5.79 15.85
C TYR A 62 6.10 7.17 16.23
N PHE A 63 5.10 7.66 15.50
CA PHE A 63 4.45 8.96 15.73
C PHE A 63 3.24 8.91 16.69
N ARG A 64 2.96 7.74 17.29
CA ARG A 64 1.81 7.50 18.19
C ARG A 64 1.80 8.42 19.41
#